data_AF-A0A7S7B0Z3-F1
#
_entry.id   AF-A0A7S7B0Z3-F1
#
_cell.length_a   1.000
_cell.length_b   1.000
_cell.length_c   1.000
_cell.angle_alpha   90.00
_cell.angle_beta   90.00
_cell.angle_gamma   90.00
#
_symmetry.space_group_name_H-M   'P 1'
#
loop_
_entity.id
_entity.type
_entity.pdbx_description
1 polymer ?
#
loop_
_entity_poly.entity_id
_entity_poly.type
_entity_poly.pdbx_seq_one_letter_code
_entity_poly.pdbx_strand_id
1 'polypeptide(L)'
;MRERREVRYDLRERARQLAKSVPAQQAIRQRKKKADLFDAVIHESTQQGGHLFTLEKLPTWQSHRLTHCGKTVRDLQEPVIFRENADSAGIVNLQSCGSYACPVCAPKIANRRFEEVREVLTVAKEAGYDVAMVTMTLRHSKSDRLETLWDGLLAGWRKAVTHKDWVGESIELYEQSRQSWLERGEMHEMGLGRAPRGWKKQAGVFRLRRIGKREELGVFAPMRAIELTRGEAGWHPHIHALFVFKAEASDEVSKLAQAAQIGGFFHEKFESGIAEYGLESLANSGGLDVQVMKGTAESIASYATKMALEATRADLKKGRMGGETPLQLLERAVEGEEDAVYAWQDFATVSQGRRWLTISKVLRDFAKLSEEKSDQEIAEEETTGLEVAEVTAREWKKNRLWLKSSRLLRVLEEDGAESLFEEFKAWNVMYSDVREIKEPPQP
;
A
#
# COMPACT_ATOMS: atom_id res chain seq x y z
N MET A 1 -12.67 -36.51 22.77
CA MET A 1 -11.45 -35.76 23.16
C MET A 1 -10.16 -36.32 22.56
N ARG A 2 -9.97 -37.65 22.54
CA ARG A 2 -8.78 -38.31 21.98
C ARG A 2 -8.66 -38.16 20.45
N GLU A 3 -9.76 -38.34 19.71
CA GLU A 3 -9.80 -38.14 18.25
C GLU A 3 -9.53 -36.69 17.83
N ARG A 4 -10.02 -35.69 18.58
CA ARG A 4 -9.70 -34.27 18.32
C ARG A 4 -8.23 -33.92 18.60
N ARG A 5 -7.55 -34.65 19.49
CA ARG A 5 -6.10 -34.53 19.72
C ARG A 5 -5.29 -35.20 18.61
N GLU A 6 -5.73 -36.35 18.11
CA GLU A 6 -5.09 -37.06 16.99
C GLU A 6 -5.20 -36.28 15.67
N VAL A 7 -6.36 -35.69 15.37
CA VAL A 7 -6.52 -34.83 14.17
C VAL A 7 -5.64 -33.58 14.23
N ARG A 8 -5.44 -32.98 15.41
CA ARG A 8 -4.53 -31.83 15.60
C ARG A 8 -3.06 -32.21 15.46
N TYR A 9 -2.69 -33.40 15.92
CA TYR A 9 -1.32 -33.93 15.80
C TYR A 9 -0.99 -34.24 14.33
N ASP A 10 -1.92 -34.87 13.60
CA ASP A 10 -1.76 -35.24 12.18
C ASP A 10 -1.69 -34.00 11.26
N LEU A 11 -2.46 -32.93 11.56
CA LEU A 11 -2.34 -31.64 10.86
C LEU A 11 -0.99 -30.96 11.10
N ARG A 12 -0.45 -31.01 12.34
CA ARG A 12 0.89 -30.49 12.67
C ARG A 12 2.00 -31.29 11.99
N GLU A 13 1.84 -32.61 11.89
CA GLU A 13 2.80 -33.50 11.26
C GLU A 13 2.79 -33.34 9.73
N ARG A 14 1.61 -33.19 9.12
CA ARG A 14 1.46 -32.80 7.70
C ARG A 14 2.01 -31.41 7.40
N ALA A 15 1.79 -30.42 8.27
CA ALA A 15 2.38 -29.09 8.14
C ALA A 15 3.93 -29.15 8.23
N ARG A 16 4.49 -29.95 9.14
CA ARG A 16 5.93 -30.22 9.23
C ARG A 16 6.47 -30.94 7.99
N GLN A 17 5.72 -31.88 7.40
CA GLN A 17 6.11 -32.55 6.16
C GLN A 17 6.03 -31.62 4.94
N LEU A 18 5.01 -30.76 4.86
CA LEU A 18 4.88 -29.71 3.84
C LEU A 18 6.01 -28.66 3.95
N ALA A 19 6.39 -28.27 5.18
CA ALA A 19 7.51 -27.37 5.45
C ALA A 19 8.87 -27.95 5.06
N LYS A 20 9.00 -29.29 4.98
CA LYS A 20 10.21 -29.99 4.50
C LYS A 20 10.31 -30.09 2.97
N SER A 21 9.26 -29.74 2.22
CA SER A 21 9.33 -29.74 0.76
C SER A 21 10.33 -28.69 0.25
N VAL A 22 11.07 -28.97 -0.83
CA VAL A 22 12.07 -28.04 -1.40
C VAL A 22 11.51 -26.64 -1.71
N PRO A 23 10.27 -26.49 -2.24
CA PRO A 23 9.64 -25.18 -2.42
C PRO A 23 9.32 -24.46 -1.10
N ALA A 24 8.86 -25.19 -0.07
CA ALA A 24 8.64 -24.62 1.25
C ALA A 24 9.95 -24.27 1.96
N GLN A 25 11.00 -25.07 1.80
CA GLN A 25 12.35 -24.77 2.29
C GLN A 25 12.98 -23.58 1.56
N GLN A 26 12.70 -23.38 0.26
CA GLN A 26 13.06 -22.17 -0.47
C GLN A 26 12.26 -20.95 0.01
N ALA A 27 10.95 -21.08 0.25
CA ALA A 27 10.13 -20.03 0.86
C ALA A 27 10.57 -19.69 2.30
N ILE A 28 10.96 -20.69 3.09
CA ILE A 28 11.51 -20.56 4.44
C ILE A 28 12.92 -19.96 4.39
N ARG A 29 13.79 -20.34 3.44
CA ARG A 29 15.12 -19.70 3.24
C ARG A 29 14.98 -18.24 2.79
N GLN A 30 14.01 -17.93 1.94
CA GLN A 30 13.68 -16.56 1.55
C GLN A 30 13.09 -15.74 2.72
N ARG A 31 12.28 -16.36 3.59
CA ARG A 31 11.83 -15.76 4.87
C ARG A 31 12.98 -15.58 5.87
N LYS A 32 13.92 -16.54 5.94
CA LYS A 32 15.14 -16.48 6.78
C LYS A 32 16.02 -15.29 6.40
N LYS A 33 16.27 -15.08 5.10
CA LYS A 33 17.00 -13.90 4.61
C LYS A 33 16.32 -12.57 5.00
N LYS A 34 14.98 -12.51 4.92
CA LYS A 34 14.18 -11.29 5.16
C LYS A 34 13.98 -10.93 6.64
N ALA A 35 13.85 -11.92 7.53
CA ALA A 35 13.79 -11.70 8.98
C ALA A 35 15.15 -11.30 9.54
N ASP A 36 16.25 -11.88 9.02
CA ASP A 36 17.61 -11.48 9.36
C ASP A 36 17.94 -10.09 8.79
N LEU A 37 17.39 -9.70 7.63
CA LEU A 37 17.46 -8.35 7.08
C LEU A 37 16.70 -7.32 7.92
N PHE A 38 15.52 -7.65 8.44
CA PHE A 38 14.79 -6.75 9.33
C PHE A 38 15.48 -6.60 10.69
N ASP A 39 15.99 -7.70 11.26
CA ASP A 39 16.82 -7.65 12.47
C ASP A 39 18.12 -6.86 12.20
N ALA A 40 18.77 -7.00 11.03
CA ALA A 40 19.96 -6.23 10.66
C ALA A 40 19.66 -4.72 10.46
N VAL A 41 18.54 -4.37 9.83
CA VAL A 41 18.09 -2.96 9.68
C VAL A 41 17.82 -2.31 11.03
N ILE A 42 17.27 -3.05 12.00
CA ILE A 42 17.05 -2.58 13.37
C ILE A 42 18.34 -2.64 14.21
N HIS A 43 19.26 -3.57 13.92
CA HIS A 43 20.48 -3.83 14.68
C HIS A 43 21.65 -2.94 14.27
N GLU A 44 21.94 -2.77 12.98
CA GLU A 44 23.00 -1.87 12.50
C GLU A 44 22.68 -0.40 12.75
N SER A 45 21.41 -0.01 12.63
CA SER A 45 20.96 1.34 12.97
C SER A 45 21.01 1.66 14.48
N THR A 46 21.23 0.66 15.36
CA THR A 46 21.24 0.86 16.82
C THR A 46 22.45 0.32 17.59
N GLN A 47 23.42 -0.35 16.95
CA GLN A 47 24.66 -0.86 17.59
C GLN A 47 25.95 -0.14 17.14
N GLN A 48 25.95 0.53 16.00
CA GLN A 48 27.13 1.23 15.50
C GLN A 48 26.97 2.75 15.68
N GLY A 49 27.73 3.32 16.61
CA GLY A 49 28.43 4.56 16.29
C GLY A 49 29.65 4.29 15.39
N GLY A 50 29.58 3.37 14.42
CA GLY A 50 30.79 2.76 13.85
C GLY A 50 30.61 2.02 12.53
N HIS A 51 30.62 2.78 11.43
CA HIS A 51 31.21 2.44 10.13
C HIS A 51 30.38 1.86 8.97
N LEU A 52 29.15 1.35 9.14
CA LEU A 52 28.23 1.20 7.98
C LEU A 52 27.24 2.37 7.84
N PHE A 53 26.99 3.06 8.95
CA PHE A 53 26.46 4.42 8.99
C PHE A 53 27.35 5.28 9.89
N THR A 54 28.64 5.47 9.55
CA THR A 54 29.40 6.63 10.08
C THR A 54 28.89 7.90 9.43
N LEU A 55 27.71 8.33 9.87
CA LEU A 55 27.30 9.71 9.78
C LEU A 55 27.07 10.20 11.21
N GLU A 56 28.18 10.39 11.94
CA GLU A 56 28.29 11.41 13.01
C GLU A 56 27.95 12.84 12.51
N LYS A 57 27.43 12.98 11.28
CA LYS A 57 27.00 14.21 10.63
C LYS A 57 25.58 14.16 10.05
N LEU A 58 24.64 13.40 10.61
CA LEU A 58 23.21 13.62 10.33
C LEU A 58 22.41 13.87 11.61
N PRO A 59 22.38 15.11 12.12
CA PRO A 59 21.64 15.52 13.32
C PRO A 59 20.11 15.30 13.27
N THR A 60 19.54 14.89 12.13
CA THR A 60 18.10 14.93 11.84
C THR A 60 17.38 13.57 11.90
N TRP A 61 18.09 12.44 11.98
CA TRP A 61 17.49 11.09 11.88
C TRP A 61 17.12 10.43 13.22
N GLN A 62 17.67 10.90 14.35
CA GLN A 62 17.41 10.30 15.67
C GLN A 62 15.92 10.37 16.07
N SER A 63 15.18 11.36 15.55
CA SER A 63 13.76 11.57 15.77
C SER A 63 12.85 10.95 14.69
N HIS A 64 13.40 10.22 13.73
CA HIS A 64 12.60 9.64 12.65
C HIS A 64 11.74 8.49 13.18
N ARG A 65 10.44 8.47 12.85
CA ARG A 65 9.47 7.50 13.39
C ARG A 65 9.85 6.02 13.19
N LEU A 66 10.64 5.72 12.15
CA LEU A 66 11.17 4.38 11.89
C LEU A 66 12.01 3.83 13.06
N THR A 67 12.71 4.68 13.82
CA THR A 67 13.62 4.28 14.91
C THR A 67 12.88 3.79 16.17
N HIS A 68 11.55 4.00 16.23
CA HIS A 68 10.70 3.63 17.36
C HIS A 68 9.89 2.34 17.13
N CYS A 69 9.71 1.93 15.87
CA CYS A 69 8.86 0.80 15.50
C CYS A 69 9.35 -0.50 16.15
N GLY A 70 8.48 -1.19 16.89
CA GLY A 70 8.82 -2.43 17.59
C GLY A 70 9.81 -2.26 18.76
N LYS A 71 10.41 -1.09 18.93
CA LYS A 71 11.36 -0.79 20.02
C LYS A 71 10.65 -0.22 21.24
N THR A 72 9.73 0.72 21.02
CA THR A 72 9.09 1.49 22.09
C THR A 72 7.81 0.79 22.52
N VAL A 73 7.63 0.61 23.83
CA VAL A 73 6.38 0.07 24.40
C VAL A 73 5.30 1.15 24.34
N ARG A 74 4.08 0.79 23.94
CA ARG A 74 2.98 1.75 23.75
C ARG A 74 2.41 2.22 25.09
N ASP A 75 2.07 1.28 25.96
CA ASP A 75 1.61 1.52 27.32
C ASP A 75 2.60 0.91 28.32
N LEU A 76 3.24 1.76 29.12
CA LEU A 76 4.24 1.34 30.10
C LEU A 76 3.62 0.64 31.34
N GLN A 77 2.30 0.76 31.52
CA GLN A 77 1.57 0.06 32.59
C GLN A 77 1.19 -1.36 32.20
N GLU A 78 1.12 -1.66 30.91
CA GLU A 78 0.80 -2.98 30.38
C GLU A 78 2.08 -3.76 30.02
N PRO A 79 2.08 -5.09 30.13
CA PRO A 79 3.21 -5.91 29.67
C PRO A 79 3.33 -5.92 28.15
N VAL A 80 4.51 -6.27 27.66
CA VAL A 80 4.72 -6.72 26.29
C VAL A 80 4.32 -8.19 26.23
N ILE A 81 3.37 -8.52 25.36
CA ILE A 81 2.78 -9.86 25.32
C ILE A 81 3.16 -10.56 24.02
N PHE A 82 3.65 -11.79 24.14
CA PHE A 82 3.86 -12.70 23.03
C PHE A 82 2.59 -13.52 22.81
N ARG A 83 2.11 -13.54 21.57
CA ARG A 83 0.91 -14.28 21.17
C ARG A 83 1.23 -15.28 20.07
N GLU A 84 0.48 -16.37 20.03
CA GLU A 84 0.50 -17.33 18.93
C GLU A 84 -0.92 -17.59 18.42
N ASN A 85 -1.04 -17.87 17.13
CA ASN A 85 -2.22 -18.45 16.51
C ASN A 85 -1.82 -19.67 15.67
N ALA A 86 -2.76 -20.23 14.90
CA ALA A 86 -2.52 -21.47 14.16
C ALA A 86 -1.34 -21.39 13.18
N ASP A 87 -1.06 -20.20 12.63
CA ASP A 87 -0.16 -20.02 11.48
C ASP A 87 0.93 -18.95 11.71
N SER A 88 0.94 -18.25 12.85
CA SER A 88 1.87 -17.13 13.12
C SER A 88 1.99 -16.79 14.61
N ALA A 89 3.05 -16.05 14.95
CA ALA A 89 3.22 -15.42 16.24
C ALA A 89 3.28 -13.89 16.12
N GLY A 90 2.99 -13.21 17.22
CA GLY A 90 3.00 -11.75 17.29
C GLY A 90 3.48 -11.24 18.64
N ILE A 91 3.96 -9.99 18.65
CA ILE A 91 4.24 -9.24 19.88
C ILE A 91 3.32 -8.03 19.89
N VAL A 92 2.65 -7.80 21.01
CA VAL A 92 1.70 -6.69 21.18
C VAL A 92 2.17 -5.70 22.24
N ASN A 93 1.47 -4.56 22.37
CA ASN A 93 1.89 -3.41 23.19
C ASN A 93 3.21 -2.75 22.75
N LEU A 94 3.50 -2.78 21.45
CA LEU A 94 4.65 -2.08 20.84
C LEU A 94 4.15 -0.97 19.91
N GLN A 95 4.87 0.14 19.86
CA GLN A 95 4.60 1.21 18.91
C GLN A 95 4.91 0.77 17.48
N SER A 96 4.01 1.11 16.56
CA SER A 96 4.21 0.97 15.12
C SER A 96 4.48 2.32 14.49
N CYS A 97 5.33 2.37 13.46
CA CYS A 97 5.65 3.62 12.78
C CYS A 97 4.80 3.88 11.53
N GLY A 98 3.90 2.98 11.13
CA GLY A 98 2.96 3.20 10.01
C GLY A 98 3.61 3.63 8.68
N SER A 99 4.90 3.35 8.46
CA SER A 99 5.64 3.75 7.26
C SER A 99 5.79 2.58 6.30
N TYR A 100 5.65 2.84 5.00
CA TYR A 100 5.93 1.89 3.94
C TYR A 100 7.43 1.59 3.78
N ALA A 101 8.31 2.43 4.34
CA ALA A 101 9.74 2.14 4.44
C ALA A 101 10.08 1.18 5.60
N CYS A 102 9.13 0.91 6.49
CA CYS A 102 9.34 -0.03 7.59
C CYS A 102 9.00 -1.46 7.15
N PRO A 103 9.94 -2.41 7.21
CA PRO A 103 9.66 -3.79 6.79
C PRO A 103 8.65 -4.51 7.69
N VAL A 104 8.33 -3.97 8.88
CA VAL A 104 7.26 -4.49 9.76
C VAL A 104 5.90 -3.89 9.46
N CYS A 105 5.81 -2.56 9.31
CA CYS A 105 4.51 -1.91 9.07
C CYS A 105 4.04 -2.13 7.63
N ALA A 106 4.94 -2.04 6.67
CA ALA A 106 4.58 -2.00 5.26
C ALA A 106 3.83 -3.27 4.79
N PRO A 107 4.24 -4.50 5.15
CA PRO A 107 3.47 -5.71 4.80
C PRO A 107 2.07 -5.75 5.43
N LYS A 108 1.92 -5.29 6.68
CA LYS A 108 0.60 -5.22 7.35
C LYS A 108 -0.34 -4.28 6.60
N ILE A 109 0.16 -3.07 6.29
CA ILE A 109 -0.60 -2.06 5.56
C ILE A 109 -0.95 -2.59 4.16
N ALA A 110 0.02 -3.12 3.43
CA ALA A 110 -0.20 -3.58 2.07
C ALA A 110 -1.19 -4.77 2.01
N ASN A 111 -1.13 -5.71 2.96
CA ASN A 111 -2.11 -6.80 3.05
C ASN A 111 -3.53 -6.29 3.32
N ARG A 112 -3.70 -5.31 4.22
CA ARG A 112 -5.01 -4.68 4.43
C ARG A 112 -5.52 -4.02 3.16
N ARG A 113 -4.68 -3.24 2.48
CA ARG A 113 -5.04 -2.57 1.22
C ARG A 113 -5.35 -3.55 0.10
N PHE A 114 -4.63 -4.67 0.04
CA PHE A 114 -4.91 -5.76 -0.89
C PHE A 114 -6.33 -6.30 -0.73
N GLU A 115 -6.75 -6.59 0.50
CA GLU A 115 -8.10 -7.08 0.78
C GLU A 115 -9.17 -6.06 0.36
N GLU A 116 -8.96 -4.77 0.67
CA GLU A 116 -9.88 -3.70 0.26
C GLU A 116 -10.00 -3.61 -1.28
N VAL A 117 -8.88 -3.67 -2.00
CA VAL A 117 -8.88 -3.66 -3.47
C VAL A 117 -9.56 -4.91 -4.03
N ARG A 118 -9.25 -6.09 -3.48
CA ARG A 118 -9.85 -7.36 -3.89
C ARG A 118 -11.36 -7.34 -3.75
N GLU A 119 -11.87 -6.85 -2.63
CA GLU A 119 -13.30 -6.71 -2.38
C GLU A 119 -13.96 -5.76 -3.38
N VAL A 120 -13.41 -4.56 -3.59
CA VAL A 120 -13.91 -3.61 -4.59
C VAL A 120 -13.96 -4.22 -5.99
N LEU A 121 -12.89 -4.89 -6.41
CA LEU A 121 -12.81 -5.51 -7.73
C LEU A 121 -13.75 -6.71 -7.88
N THR A 122 -14.07 -7.39 -6.78
CA THR A 122 -15.03 -8.51 -6.76
C THR A 122 -16.44 -7.97 -7.02
N VAL A 123 -16.88 -6.98 -6.22
CA VAL A 123 -18.20 -6.35 -6.37
C VAL A 123 -18.34 -5.66 -7.74
N ALA A 124 -17.28 -5.01 -8.23
CA ALA A 124 -17.28 -4.40 -9.56
C ALA A 124 -17.50 -5.43 -10.68
N LYS A 125 -16.81 -6.57 -10.62
CA LYS A 125 -16.97 -7.64 -11.62
C LYS A 125 -18.34 -8.29 -11.56
N GLU A 126 -18.88 -8.53 -10.36
CA GLU A 126 -20.23 -9.07 -10.17
C GLU A 126 -21.31 -8.13 -10.72
N ALA A 127 -21.10 -6.81 -10.61
CA ALA A 127 -21.94 -5.79 -11.24
C ALA A 127 -21.69 -5.62 -12.75
N GLY A 128 -20.82 -6.43 -13.35
CA GLY A 128 -20.52 -6.44 -14.77
C GLY A 128 -19.71 -5.23 -15.24
N TYR A 129 -18.85 -4.68 -14.38
CA TYR A 129 -17.82 -3.72 -14.78
C TYR A 129 -16.53 -4.43 -15.20
N ASP A 130 -15.81 -3.79 -16.11
CA ASP A 130 -14.45 -4.13 -16.50
C ASP A 130 -13.44 -3.22 -15.77
N VAL A 131 -12.16 -3.56 -15.87
CA VAL A 131 -11.08 -2.83 -15.20
C VAL A 131 -10.00 -2.50 -16.21
N ALA A 132 -9.76 -1.21 -16.45
CA ALA A 132 -8.65 -0.74 -17.24
C ALA A 132 -7.51 -0.33 -16.30
N MET A 133 -6.30 -0.81 -16.58
CA MET A 133 -5.09 -0.34 -15.92
C MET A 133 -4.41 0.68 -16.83
N VAL A 134 -4.12 1.84 -16.27
CA VAL A 134 -3.36 2.90 -16.93
C VAL A 134 -2.12 3.15 -16.08
N THR A 135 -0.97 2.83 -16.64
CA THR A 135 0.34 3.13 -16.06
C THR A 135 0.81 4.46 -16.61
N MET A 136 1.12 5.40 -15.72
CA MET A 136 1.68 6.69 -16.07
C MET A 136 3.06 6.84 -15.43
N THR A 137 3.99 7.34 -16.21
CA THR A 137 5.34 7.68 -15.76
C THR A 137 5.72 9.08 -16.22
N LEU A 138 6.84 9.57 -15.70
CA LEU A 138 7.45 10.82 -16.06
C LEU A 138 8.89 10.56 -16.49
N ARG A 139 9.46 11.48 -17.26
CA ARG A 139 10.88 11.46 -17.60
C ARG A 139 11.67 11.77 -16.34
N HIS A 140 12.72 10.99 -16.11
CA HIS A 140 13.64 11.16 -14.99
C HIS A 140 15.09 10.91 -15.44
N SER A 141 15.99 11.37 -14.60
CA SER A 141 17.43 11.30 -14.74
C SER A 141 18.06 11.08 -13.37
N LYS A 142 19.35 10.72 -13.36
CA LYS A 142 20.07 10.41 -12.12
C LYS A 142 20.16 11.60 -11.17
N SER A 143 20.03 12.83 -11.69
CA SER A 143 20.04 14.07 -10.92
C SER A 143 18.70 14.43 -10.30
N ASP A 144 17.61 13.77 -10.69
CA ASP A 144 16.29 14.11 -10.19
C ASP A 144 16.07 13.59 -8.77
N ARG A 145 15.57 14.48 -7.90
CA ARG A 145 15.21 14.15 -6.53
C ARG A 145 13.90 13.36 -6.48
N LEU A 146 13.83 12.33 -5.64
CA LEU A 146 12.61 11.54 -5.44
C LEU A 146 11.42 12.42 -5.06
N GLU A 147 11.62 13.38 -4.17
CA GLU A 147 10.56 14.30 -3.72
C GLU A 147 9.93 15.06 -4.88
N THR A 148 10.75 15.68 -5.75
CA THR A 148 10.29 16.42 -6.92
C THR A 148 9.51 15.52 -7.87
N LEU A 149 10.04 14.32 -8.14
CA LEU A 149 9.39 13.36 -9.04
C LEU A 149 8.05 12.89 -8.46
N TRP A 150 8.00 12.55 -7.18
CA TRP A 150 6.77 12.09 -6.53
C TRP A 150 5.72 13.22 -6.44
N ASP A 151 6.14 14.44 -6.12
CA ASP A 151 5.23 15.60 -6.10
C ASP A 151 4.65 15.90 -7.47
N GLY A 152 5.50 15.89 -8.51
CA GLY A 152 5.08 16.01 -9.89
C GLY A 152 4.09 14.91 -10.28
N LEU A 153 4.44 13.64 -10.03
CA LEU A 153 3.58 12.47 -10.29
C LEU A 153 2.19 12.63 -9.64
N LEU A 154 2.13 13.07 -8.38
CA LEU A 154 0.86 13.31 -7.69
C LEU A 154 0.14 14.56 -8.18
N ALA A 155 0.84 15.59 -8.65
CA ALA A 155 0.24 16.77 -9.24
C ALA A 155 -0.41 16.45 -10.59
N GLY A 156 0.28 15.70 -11.46
CA GLY A 156 -0.26 15.16 -12.70
C GLY A 156 -1.52 14.34 -12.46
N TRP A 157 -1.49 13.42 -11.48
CA TRP A 157 -2.67 12.65 -11.07
C TRP A 157 -3.83 13.55 -10.64
N ARG A 158 -3.57 14.47 -9.69
CA ARG A 158 -4.58 15.39 -9.17
C ARG A 158 -5.22 16.20 -10.29
N LYS A 159 -4.42 16.73 -11.22
CA LYS A 159 -4.92 17.47 -12.37
C LYS A 159 -5.83 16.61 -13.23
N ALA A 160 -5.46 15.36 -13.51
CA ALA A 160 -6.26 14.45 -14.32
C ALA A 160 -7.61 14.10 -13.67
N VAL A 161 -7.64 13.74 -12.36
CA VAL A 161 -8.90 13.36 -11.68
C VAL A 161 -9.78 14.53 -11.24
N THR A 162 -9.28 15.76 -11.25
CA THR A 162 -10.06 16.96 -10.86
C THR A 162 -10.34 17.90 -12.03
N HIS A 163 -9.85 17.59 -13.24
CA HIS A 163 -10.07 18.45 -14.39
C HIS A 163 -11.56 18.62 -14.67
N LYS A 164 -11.99 19.83 -15.00
CA LYS A 164 -13.40 20.13 -15.32
C LYS A 164 -13.97 19.34 -16.51
N ASP A 165 -13.10 18.84 -17.40
CA ASP A 165 -13.53 18.00 -18.51
C ASP A 165 -13.66 16.53 -18.09
N TRP A 166 -13.01 16.13 -16.99
CA TRP A 166 -13.15 14.81 -16.37
C TRP A 166 -14.42 14.74 -15.53
N VAL A 167 -14.56 15.71 -14.62
CA VAL A 167 -15.67 15.83 -13.68
C VAL A 167 -16.83 16.53 -14.37
N GLY A 168 -17.91 15.81 -14.65
CA GLY A 168 -19.14 16.37 -15.19
C GLY A 168 -20.39 15.85 -14.48
N GLU A 169 -21.55 16.14 -15.06
CA GLU A 169 -22.84 15.66 -14.56
C GLU A 169 -23.17 14.30 -15.15
N SER A 170 -23.89 13.44 -14.41
CA SER A 170 -24.55 12.28 -15.00
C SER A 170 -25.54 12.73 -16.07
N ILE A 171 -25.90 11.85 -17.02
CA ILE A 171 -26.91 12.18 -18.05
C ILE A 171 -28.20 12.68 -17.39
N GLU A 172 -28.65 12.02 -16.33
CA GLU A 172 -29.86 12.40 -15.59
C GLU A 172 -29.72 13.75 -14.87
N LEU A 173 -28.58 14.01 -14.20
CA LEU A 173 -28.34 15.30 -13.54
C LEU A 173 -28.14 16.42 -14.55
N TYR A 174 -27.57 16.11 -15.71
CA TYR A 174 -27.46 17.00 -16.85
C TYR A 174 -28.84 17.33 -17.41
N GLU A 175 -29.71 16.32 -17.61
CA GLU A 175 -31.08 16.50 -18.06
C GLU A 175 -31.87 17.36 -17.05
N GLN A 176 -31.80 17.06 -15.76
CA GLN A 176 -32.44 17.85 -14.70
C GLN A 176 -31.91 19.29 -14.65
N SER A 177 -30.59 19.46 -14.67
CA SER A 177 -29.95 20.79 -14.67
C SER A 177 -30.30 21.58 -15.93
N ARG A 178 -30.40 20.91 -17.08
CA ARG A 178 -30.85 21.48 -18.35
C ARG A 178 -32.31 21.91 -18.28
N GLN A 179 -33.21 21.09 -17.75
CA GLN A 179 -34.62 21.45 -17.58
C GLN A 179 -34.78 22.66 -16.66
N SER A 180 -34.17 22.63 -15.47
CA SER A 180 -34.17 23.78 -14.54
C SER A 180 -33.53 25.05 -15.14
N TRP A 181 -32.56 24.89 -16.03
CA TRP A 181 -31.93 26.00 -16.74
C TRP A 181 -32.85 26.59 -17.84
N LEU A 182 -33.57 25.74 -18.59
CA LEU A 182 -34.57 26.15 -19.58
C LEU A 182 -35.73 26.90 -18.92
N GLU A 183 -36.30 26.34 -17.85
CA GLU A 183 -37.40 26.96 -17.09
C GLU A 183 -37.03 28.36 -16.61
N ARG A 184 -35.83 28.54 -16.04
CA ARG A 184 -35.34 29.87 -15.61
C ARG A 184 -35.13 30.83 -16.78
N GLY A 185 -34.77 30.33 -17.95
CA GLY A 185 -34.64 31.11 -19.17
C GLY A 185 -35.99 31.60 -19.68
N GLU A 186 -36.98 30.71 -19.75
CA GLU A 186 -38.37 31.04 -20.11
C GLU A 186 -38.97 32.05 -19.13
N MET A 187 -38.81 31.83 -17.81
CA MET A 187 -39.22 32.79 -16.80
C MET A 187 -38.59 34.16 -17.03
N HIS A 188 -37.28 34.21 -17.30
CA HIS A 188 -36.59 35.47 -17.61
C HIS A 188 -37.14 36.15 -18.87
N GLU A 189 -37.46 35.40 -19.93
CA GLU A 189 -38.07 35.93 -21.16
C GLU A 189 -39.48 36.49 -20.92
N MET A 190 -40.23 35.91 -19.99
CA MET A 190 -41.51 36.43 -19.51
C MET A 190 -41.36 37.63 -18.57
N GLY A 191 -40.14 38.12 -18.34
CA GLY A 191 -39.85 39.23 -17.41
C GLY A 191 -39.84 38.82 -15.93
N LEU A 192 -39.91 37.52 -15.64
CA LEU A 192 -39.95 36.95 -14.31
C LEU A 192 -38.55 36.44 -13.92
N GLY A 193 -37.78 37.28 -13.22
CA GLY A 193 -36.49 36.88 -12.66
C GLY A 193 -35.28 37.16 -13.54
N ARG A 194 -34.12 36.64 -13.12
CA ARG A 194 -32.81 36.92 -13.73
C ARG A 194 -32.44 35.87 -14.77
N ALA A 195 -31.80 36.30 -15.85
CA ALA A 195 -31.25 35.42 -16.87
C ALA A 195 -30.29 34.39 -16.24
N PRO A 196 -30.44 33.09 -16.55
CA PRO A 196 -29.46 32.11 -16.11
C PRO A 196 -28.11 32.35 -16.79
N ARG A 197 -27.03 31.90 -16.16
CA ARG A 197 -25.66 32.16 -16.64
C ARG A 197 -25.49 31.61 -18.06
N GLY A 198 -25.04 32.46 -18.98
CA GLY A 198 -24.82 32.09 -20.39
C GLY A 198 -26.04 32.21 -21.30
N TRP A 199 -27.19 32.68 -20.80
CA TRP A 199 -28.37 32.98 -21.62
C TRP A 199 -28.05 34.16 -22.56
N LYS A 200 -27.93 33.89 -23.88
CA LYS A 200 -27.73 34.89 -24.92
C LYS A 200 -28.83 34.78 -25.96
N LYS A 201 -29.43 35.92 -26.33
CA LYS A 201 -30.59 36.06 -27.23
C LYS A 201 -30.32 35.76 -28.72
N GLN A 202 -29.24 35.04 -29.03
CA GLN A 202 -28.79 34.80 -30.41
C GLN A 202 -28.66 33.29 -30.68
N ALA A 203 -29.66 32.76 -31.39
CA ALA A 203 -29.62 31.54 -32.20
C ALA A 203 -29.11 30.25 -31.53
N GLY A 204 -29.77 29.80 -30.46
CA GLY A 204 -29.81 28.37 -30.09
C GLY A 204 -28.49 27.71 -29.65
N VAL A 205 -27.39 28.45 -29.50
CA VAL A 205 -26.12 27.90 -29.00
C VAL A 205 -25.95 28.26 -27.53
N PHE A 206 -26.43 27.35 -26.68
CA PHE A 206 -26.33 27.47 -25.23
C PHE A 206 -25.06 26.77 -24.73
N ARG A 207 -24.30 27.39 -23.81
CA ARG A 207 -23.26 26.66 -23.06
C ARG A 207 -23.94 25.86 -21.95
N LEU A 208 -24.48 24.69 -22.28
CA LEU A 208 -24.97 23.72 -21.31
C LEU A 208 -23.80 23.14 -20.50
N ARG A 209 -24.06 22.70 -19.25
CA ARG A 209 -23.07 21.96 -18.45
C ARG A 209 -22.69 20.68 -19.19
N ARG A 210 -21.42 20.32 -19.22
CA ARG A 210 -20.92 19.22 -20.06
C ARG A 210 -21.07 17.89 -19.33
N ILE A 211 -21.52 16.84 -20.01
CA ILE A 211 -21.28 15.46 -19.59
C ILE A 211 -19.76 15.29 -19.49
N GLY A 212 -19.27 14.83 -18.34
CA GLY A 212 -17.84 14.68 -18.11
C GLY A 212 -17.28 13.53 -18.92
N LYS A 213 -15.98 13.57 -19.23
CA LYS A 213 -15.30 12.44 -19.87
C LYS A 213 -15.37 11.16 -19.03
N ARG A 214 -15.52 11.29 -17.70
CA ARG A 214 -15.76 10.13 -16.83
C ARG A 214 -17.04 9.40 -17.25
N GLU A 215 -18.16 10.12 -17.32
CA GLU A 215 -19.45 9.58 -17.75
C GLU A 215 -19.43 9.14 -19.22
N GLU A 216 -18.87 9.96 -20.11
CA GLU A 216 -18.77 9.65 -21.55
C GLU A 216 -18.00 8.35 -21.80
N LEU A 217 -16.93 8.10 -21.04
CA LEU A 217 -16.11 6.89 -21.17
C LEU A 217 -16.60 5.74 -20.28
N GLY A 218 -17.77 5.86 -19.64
CA GLY A 218 -18.34 4.82 -18.80
C GLY A 218 -17.53 4.51 -17.54
N VAL A 219 -16.65 5.41 -17.10
CA VAL A 219 -15.82 5.19 -15.91
C VAL A 219 -16.63 5.42 -14.66
N PHE A 220 -16.78 4.38 -13.84
CA PHE A 220 -17.44 4.49 -12.55
C PHE A 220 -16.58 5.30 -11.59
N ALA A 221 -15.36 4.81 -11.33
CA ALA A 221 -14.38 5.53 -10.53
C ALA A 221 -12.98 4.87 -10.60
N PRO A 222 -11.92 5.65 -10.31
CA PRO A 222 -10.56 5.12 -10.23
C PRO A 222 -10.16 4.69 -8.81
N MET A 223 -9.12 3.86 -8.75
CA MET A 223 -8.20 3.71 -7.63
C MET A 223 -6.76 3.80 -8.17
N ARG A 224 -5.78 4.09 -7.32
CA ARG A 224 -4.37 4.15 -7.74
C ARG A 224 -3.41 3.54 -6.73
N ALA A 225 -2.30 3.02 -7.25
CA ALA A 225 -1.11 2.65 -6.49
C ALA A 225 0.12 3.41 -7.03
N ILE A 226 1.08 3.70 -6.16
CA ILE A 226 2.40 4.22 -6.51
C ILE A 226 3.38 3.05 -6.53
N GLU A 227 4.10 2.87 -7.63
CA GLU A 227 5.27 2.01 -7.71
C GLU A 227 6.53 2.88 -7.68
N LEU A 228 7.54 2.45 -6.93
CA LEU A 228 8.82 3.14 -6.83
C LEU A 228 9.96 2.15 -6.99
N THR A 229 10.83 2.41 -7.96
CA THR A 229 12.08 1.70 -8.14
C THR A 229 13.23 2.67 -8.38
N ARG A 230 14.46 2.19 -8.26
CA ARG A 230 15.68 2.95 -8.60
C ARG A 230 16.55 2.12 -9.53
N GLY A 231 16.95 2.69 -10.65
CA GLY A 231 17.91 2.08 -11.58
C GLY A 231 19.14 2.97 -11.74
N GLU A 232 19.96 2.67 -12.75
CA GLU A 232 21.15 3.46 -13.08
C GLU A 232 20.82 4.93 -13.38
N ALA A 233 19.64 5.18 -13.97
CA ALA A 233 19.12 6.50 -14.29
C ALA A 233 18.45 7.21 -13.10
N GLY A 234 18.56 6.70 -11.87
CA GLY A 234 17.93 7.29 -10.70
C GLY A 234 16.55 6.72 -10.39
N TRP A 235 15.71 7.51 -9.74
CA TRP A 235 14.37 7.11 -9.30
C TRP A 235 13.39 7.01 -10.45
N HIS A 236 12.67 5.90 -10.52
CA HIS A 236 11.66 5.61 -11.53
C HIS A 236 10.29 5.40 -10.86
N PRO A 237 9.53 6.48 -10.63
CA PRO A 237 8.22 6.40 -10.01
C PRO A 237 7.11 6.22 -11.05
N HIS A 238 6.12 5.37 -10.74
CA HIS A 238 4.94 5.15 -11.57
C HIS A 238 3.65 5.32 -10.78
N ILE A 239 2.60 5.76 -11.46
CA ILE A 239 1.22 5.55 -11.03
C ILE A 239 0.65 4.39 -11.83
N HIS A 240 0.10 3.41 -11.12
CA HIS A 240 -0.80 2.42 -11.69
C HIS A 240 -2.21 2.76 -11.24
N ALA A 241 -2.99 3.30 -12.17
CA ALA A 241 -4.39 3.63 -11.95
C ALA A 241 -5.26 2.50 -12.48
N LEU A 242 -6.12 1.95 -11.63
CA LEU A 242 -7.18 1.05 -12.06
C LEU A 242 -8.48 1.85 -12.18
N PHE A 243 -9.03 1.86 -13.39
CA PHE A 243 -10.32 2.45 -13.71
C PHE A 243 -11.37 1.34 -13.78
N VAL A 244 -12.32 1.36 -12.84
CA VAL A 244 -13.53 0.54 -12.94
C VAL A 244 -14.46 1.22 -13.95
N PHE A 245 -14.78 0.55 -15.05
CA PHE A 245 -15.54 1.14 -16.14
C PHE A 245 -16.55 0.15 -16.74
N LYS A 246 -17.61 0.68 -17.34
CA LYS A 246 -18.62 -0.09 -18.03
C LYS A 246 -18.27 -0.17 -19.51
N ALA A 247 -17.94 -1.37 -19.98
CA ALA A 247 -17.71 -1.59 -21.39
C ALA A 247 -19.00 -1.40 -22.19
N GLU A 248 -18.91 -0.65 -23.29
CA GLU A 248 -20.04 -0.46 -24.23
C GLU A 248 -20.29 -1.70 -25.10
N ALA A 249 -19.25 -2.52 -25.29
CA ALA A 249 -19.29 -3.75 -26.06
C ALA A 249 -18.56 -4.87 -25.31
N SER A 250 -18.98 -6.11 -25.57
CA SER A 250 -18.41 -7.29 -24.90
C SER A 250 -17.08 -7.74 -25.49
N ASP A 251 -16.76 -7.33 -26.72
CA ASP A 251 -15.54 -7.75 -27.40
C ASP A 251 -14.29 -7.02 -26.85
N GLU A 252 -13.17 -7.74 -26.87
CA GLU A 252 -11.91 -7.27 -26.28
C GLU A 252 -11.31 -6.05 -27.00
N VAL A 253 -11.58 -5.90 -28.30
CA VAL A 253 -11.03 -4.80 -29.11
C VAL A 253 -11.72 -3.49 -28.71
N SER A 254 -13.04 -3.50 -28.59
CA SER A 254 -13.81 -2.34 -28.13
C SER A 254 -13.47 -1.95 -26.70
N LYS A 255 -13.33 -2.93 -25.80
CA LYS A 255 -12.87 -2.67 -24.41
C LYS A 255 -11.50 -2.01 -24.38
N LEU A 256 -10.56 -2.51 -25.18
CA LEU A 256 -9.22 -1.94 -25.27
C LEU A 256 -9.24 -0.53 -25.87
N ALA A 257 -10.06 -0.29 -26.88
CA ALA A 257 -10.23 1.04 -27.48
C ALA A 257 -10.79 2.04 -26.45
N GLN A 258 -11.80 1.66 -25.68
CA GLN A 258 -12.36 2.50 -24.60
C GLN A 258 -11.32 2.74 -23.49
N ALA A 259 -10.59 1.71 -23.07
CA ALA A 259 -9.49 1.84 -22.12
C ALA A 259 -8.40 2.79 -22.63
N ALA A 260 -8.04 2.72 -23.91
CA ALA A 260 -7.07 3.62 -24.54
C ALA A 260 -7.56 5.08 -24.56
N GLN A 261 -8.87 5.32 -24.74
CA GLN A 261 -9.45 6.66 -24.60
C GLN A 261 -9.37 7.18 -23.16
N ILE A 262 -9.62 6.33 -22.16
CA ILE A 262 -9.42 6.68 -20.74
C ILE A 262 -7.95 7.06 -20.50
N GLY A 263 -7.03 6.20 -20.93
CA GLY A 263 -5.58 6.44 -20.78
C GLY A 263 -5.11 7.71 -21.48
N GLY A 264 -5.55 7.95 -22.72
CA GLY A 264 -5.19 9.13 -23.49
C GLY A 264 -5.65 10.43 -22.84
N PHE A 265 -6.88 10.47 -22.33
CA PHE A 265 -7.38 11.61 -21.57
C PHE A 265 -6.54 11.87 -20.32
N PHE A 266 -6.28 10.82 -19.53
CA PHE A 266 -5.49 10.95 -18.30
C PHE A 266 -4.07 11.41 -18.57
N HIS A 267 -3.43 10.84 -19.60
CA HIS A 267 -2.07 11.18 -19.98
C HIS A 267 -1.95 12.67 -20.39
N GLU A 268 -2.87 13.19 -21.22
CA GLU A 268 -2.86 14.61 -21.62
C GLU A 268 -2.92 15.56 -20.41
N LYS A 269 -3.79 15.26 -19.44
CA LYS A 269 -3.93 16.08 -18.23
C LYS A 269 -2.78 15.87 -17.24
N PHE A 270 -2.26 14.65 -17.18
CA PHE A 270 -1.10 14.30 -16.39
C PHE A 270 0.14 15.06 -16.87
N GLU A 271 0.42 15.05 -18.17
CA GLU A 271 1.51 15.78 -18.81
C GLU A 271 1.43 17.29 -18.52
N SER A 272 0.23 17.86 -18.64
CA SER A 272 -0.03 19.25 -18.29
C SER A 272 0.22 19.56 -16.80
N GLY A 273 0.12 18.57 -15.91
CA GLY A 273 0.28 18.75 -14.47
C GLY A 273 1.72 18.58 -14.02
N ILE A 274 2.45 17.63 -14.60
CA ILE A 274 3.88 17.45 -14.32
C ILE A 274 4.72 18.61 -14.89
N ALA A 275 4.28 19.24 -15.98
CA ALA A 275 4.93 20.41 -16.56
C ALA A 275 4.99 21.61 -15.59
N GLU A 276 4.03 21.73 -14.67
CA GLU A 276 4.03 22.76 -13.62
C GLU A 276 5.17 22.57 -12.61
N TYR A 277 5.76 21.37 -12.56
CA TYR A 277 6.92 21.00 -11.73
C TYR A 277 8.23 20.98 -12.53
N GLY A 278 8.22 21.44 -13.79
CA GLY A 278 9.38 21.39 -14.68
C GLY A 278 9.73 19.99 -15.17
N LEU A 279 8.78 19.06 -15.12
CA LEU A 279 8.95 17.66 -15.52
C LEU A 279 8.27 17.40 -16.87
N GLU A 280 8.79 16.44 -17.62
CA GLU A 280 8.29 16.06 -18.95
C GLU A 280 7.67 14.67 -18.92
N SER A 281 6.65 14.44 -19.76
CA SER A 281 6.10 13.09 -19.96
C SER A 281 6.91 12.33 -21.02
N LEU A 282 6.83 11.00 -21.00
CA LEU A 282 7.41 10.11 -22.01
C LEU A 282 6.42 9.77 -23.15
N ALA A 283 5.52 10.71 -23.49
CA ALA A 283 4.36 10.52 -24.38
C ALA A 283 4.67 9.78 -25.69
N ASN A 284 5.81 10.09 -26.31
CA ASN A 284 6.22 9.56 -27.63
C ASN A 284 7.19 8.38 -27.54
N SER A 285 7.42 7.82 -26.36
CA SER A 285 8.42 6.76 -26.11
C SER A 285 7.98 5.72 -25.07
N GLY A 286 6.66 5.53 -24.87
CA GLY A 286 6.12 4.51 -23.97
C GLY A 286 5.78 4.98 -22.55
N GLY A 287 5.53 6.28 -22.35
CA GLY A 287 5.14 6.85 -21.04
C GLY A 287 3.74 6.50 -20.55
N LEU A 288 2.92 5.92 -21.43
CA LEU A 288 1.56 5.49 -21.18
C LEU A 288 1.42 4.02 -21.58
N ASP A 289 1.15 3.15 -20.62
CA ASP A 289 0.78 1.77 -20.88
C ASP A 289 -0.67 1.54 -20.43
N VAL A 290 -1.49 1.00 -21.32
CA VAL A 290 -2.92 0.81 -21.10
C VAL A 290 -3.29 -0.64 -21.38
N GLN A 291 -3.94 -1.26 -20.41
CA GLN A 291 -4.34 -2.65 -20.49
C GLN A 291 -5.76 -2.84 -19.96
N VAL A 292 -6.54 -3.74 -20.56
CA VAL A 292 -7.77 -4.25 -19.95
C VAL A 292 -7.40 -5.47 -19.11
N MET A 293 -7.67 -5.41 -17.82
CA MET A 293 -7.19 -6.39 -16.86
C MET A 293 -8.01 -7.67 -16.93
N LYS A 294 -7.33 -8.79 -17.24
CA LYS A 294 -7.92 -10.13 -17.30
C LYS A 294 -7.71 -10.90 -16.00
N GLY A 295 -8.54 -11.91 -15.77
CA GLY A 295 -8.42 -12.82 -14.62
C GLY A 295 -9.48 -12.59 -13.54
N THR A 296 -9.22 -13.02 -12.32
CA THR A 296 -10.12 -12.89 -11.16
C THR A 296 -9.95 -11.53 -10.48
N ALA A 297 -10.80 -11.20 -9.52
CA ALA A 297 -10.55 -10.03 -8.67
C ALA A 297 -9.25 -10.18 -7.87
N GLU A 298 -8.99 -11.40 -7.36
CA GLU A 298 -7.75 -11.80 -6.69
C GLU A 298 -6.51 -11.51 -7.54
N SER A 299 -6.47 -11.96 -8.80
CA SER A 299 -5.28 -11.79 -9.65
C SER A 299 -5.01 -10.32 -9.98
N ILE A 300 -6.05 -9.51 -10.16
CA ILE A 300 -5.91 -8.07 -10.44
C ILE A 300 -5.52 -7.31 -9.16
N ALA A 301 -6.14 -7.62 -8.02
CA ALA A 301 -5.77 -7.05 -6.74
C ALA A 301 -4.33 -7.41 -6.37
N SER A 302 -3.92 -8.65 -6.68
CA SER A 302 -2.56 -9.13 -6.47
C SER A 302 -1.62 -8.32 -7.33
N TYR A 303 -1.94 -8.10 -8.60
CA TYR A 303 -1.13 -7.24 -9.47
C TYR A 303 -1.04 -5.80 -8.95
N ALA A 304 -2.16 -5.13 -8.66
CA ALA A 304 -2.17 -3.74 -8.23
C ALA A 304 -1.49 -3.53 -6.86
N THR A 305 -1.68 -4.47 -5.95
CA THR A 305 -1.04 -4.42 -4.64
C THR A 305 0.39 -4.91 -4.72
N LYS A 306 0.76 -5.83 -5.63
CA LYS A 306 2.14 -6.25 -5.91
C LYS A 306 3.00 -5.03 -6.23
N MET A 307 2.44 -4.01 -6.88
CA MET A 307 3.17 -2.77 -7.18
C MET A 307 3.42 -1.90 -5.94
N ALA A 308 2.46 -1.87 -5.00
CA ALA A 308 2.64 -1.25 -3.68
C ALA A 308 3.48 -2.11 -2.71
N LEU A 309 3.39 -3.45 -2.83
CA LEU A 309 4.10 -4.49 -2.08
C LEU A 309 5.52 -4.70 -2.59
N GLU A 310 5.84 -4.36 -3.84
CA GLU A 310 7.18 -4.52 -4.43
C GLU A 310 8.17 -3.61 -3.72
N ALA A 311 7.73 -2.42 -3.31
CA ALA A 311 8.46 -1.56 -2.37
C ALA A 311 8.66 -2.18 -0.98
N THR A 312 7.96 -3.26 -0.66
CA THR A 312 7.96 -3.97 0.62
C THR A 312 8.35 -5.45 0.46
N ARG A 313 8.85 -5.89 -0.71
CA ARG A 313 9.21 -7.29 -1.00
C ARG A 313 10.35 -7.39 -2.02
N ALA A 314 11.53 -7.80 -1.54
CA ALA A 314 12.74 -7.95 -2.35
C ALA A 314 12.73 -9.10 -3.38
N ASP A 315 11.76 -10.03 -3.28
CA ASP A 315 11.67 -11.25 -4.09
C ASP A 315 10.91 -11.10 -5.41
N LEU A 316 10.26 -9.94 -5.65
CA LEU A 316 9.30 -9.79 -6.76
C LEU A 316 9.90 -9.20 -8.06
N LYS A 317 11.11 -8.63 -8.02
CA LYS A 317 11.88 -8.24 -9.22
C LYS A 317 13.25 -8.91 -9.25
N LYS A 318 13.31 -10.07 -9.91
CA LYS A 318 14.43 -10.41 -10.82
C LYS A 318 13.95 -10.23 -12.27
N GLY A 319 13.37 -9.07 -12.55
CA GLY A 319 12.78 -8.75 -13.85
C GLY A 319 13.80 -8.17 -14.83
N ARG A 320 13.59 -8.43 -16.13
CA ARG A 320 14.52 -8.26 -17.26
C ARG A 320 15.04 -6.82 -17.56
N MET A 321 14.60 -5.78 -16.85
CA MET A 321 14.96 -4.37 -17.12
C MET A 321 15.31 -3.54 -15.86
N GLY A 322 16.28 -4.01 -15.07
CA GLY A 322 17.24 -3.15 -14.34
C GLY A 322 16.70 -2.05 -13.41
N GLY A 323 15.87 -2.37 -12.42
CA GLY A 323 15.49 -1.43 -11.35
C GLY A 323 15.25 -2.15 -10.01
N GLU A 324 15.80 -1.58 -8.94
CA GLU A 324 15.73 -2.10 -7.57
C GLU A 324 14.57 -1.51 -6.80
N THR A 325 13.91 -2.32 -5.98
CA THR A 325 12.87 -1.84 -5.07
C THR A 325 13.46 -1.23 -3.80
N PRO A 326 12.72 -0.36 -3.09
CA PRO A 326 13.16 0.18 -1.81
C PRO A 326 13.64 -0.85 -0.77
N LEU A 327 13.06 -2.05 -0.71
CA LEU A 327 13.62 -3.10 0.14
C LEU A 327 14.91 -3.68 -0.39
N GLN A 328 15.09 -3.86 -1.71
CA GLN A 328 16.37 -4.31 -2.26
C GLN A 328 17.48 -3.29 -1.98
N LEU A 329 17.14 -1.99 -2.05
CA LEU A 329 18.04 -0.92 -1.61
C LEU A 329 18.36 -1.04 -0.11
N LEU A 330 17.39 -1.41 0.72
CA LEU A 330 17.61 -1.66 2.13
C LEU A 330 18.55 -2.87 2.37
N GLU A 331 18.40 -3.95 1.58
CA GLU A 331 19.30 -5.11 1.67
C GLU A 331 20.75 -4.71 1.41
N ARG A 332 20.99 -3.94 0.34
CA ARG A 332 22.34 -3.42 0.01
C ARG A 332 22.84 -2.37 0.99
N ALA A 333 21.96 -1.52 1.52
CA ALA A 333 22.32 -0.53 2.52
C ALA A 333 22.84 -1.19 3.80
N VAL A 334 22.25 -2.33 4.20
CA VAL A 334 22.73 -3.17 5.31
C VAL A 334 24.06 -3.85 4.99
N GLU A 335 24.34 -4.13 3.73
CA GLU A 335 25.67 -4.61 3.31
C GLU A 335 26.72 -3.47 3.26
N GLY A 336 26.32 -2.22 3.50
CA GLY A 336 27.20 -1.05 3.61
C GLY A 336 27.44 -0.32 2.30
N GLU A 337 26.65 -0.60 1.27
CA GLU A 337 26.76 0.08 -0.01
C GLU A 337 26.27 1.53 0.09
N GLU A 338 27.18 2.50 -0.03
CA GLU A 338 26.90 3.93 0.19
C GLU A 338 25.75 4.45 -0.67
N ASP A 339 25.70 4.10 -1.96
CA ASP A 339 24.67 4.58 -2.87
C ASP A 339 23.28 4.03 -2.49
N ALA A 340 23.21 2.81 -1.95
CA ALA A 340 21.99 2.18 -1.46
C ALA A 340 21.54 2.80 -0.14
N VAL A 341 22.49 3.12 0.76
CA VAL A 341 22.25 3.88 1.99
C VAL A 341 21.59 5.22 1.68
N TYR A 342 22.17 6.02 0.78
CA TYR A 342 21.62 7.33 0.42
C TYR A 342 20.22 7.24 -0.19
N ALA A 343 19.99 6.27 -1.09
CA ALA A 343 18.67 6.12 -1.70
C ALA A 343 17.63 5.59 -0.73
N TRP A 344 17.98 4.65 0.14
CA TRP A 344 17.03 4.20 1.14
C TRP A 344 16.67 5.34 2.10
N GLN A 345 17.62 6.19 2.48
CA GLN A 345 17.35 7.40 3.28
C GLN A 345 16.42 8.39 2.59
N ASP A 346 16.69 8.69 1.31
CA ASP A 346 15.84 9.55 0.47
C ASP A 346 14.41 9.00 0.43
N PHE A 347 14.27 7.70 0.16
CA PHE A 347 12.99 7.00 0.17
C PHE A 347 12.26 7.05 1.52
N ALA A 348 12.94 6.67 2.60
CA ALA A 348 12.36 6.61 3.92
C ALA A 348 11.89 7.99 4.41
N THR A 349 12.61 9.05 4.03
CA THR A 349 12.24 10.45 4.32
C THR A 349 11.04 10.87 3.49
N VAL A 350 11.12 10.72 2.16
CA VAL A 350 10.10 11.25 1.23
C VAL A 350 8.79 10.48 1.32
N SER A 351 8.83 9.16 1.55
CA SER A 351 7.63 8.32 1.65
C SER A 351 6.81 8.58 2.91
N GLN A 352 7.36 9.27 3.91
CA GLN A 352 6.66 9.55 5.15
C GLN A 352 5.40 10.38 4.91
N GLY A 353 4.25 9.87 5.39
CA GLY A 353 2.96 10.55 5.28
C GLY A 353 2.35 10.54 3.88
N ARG A 354 3.02 9.95 2.88
CA ARG A 354 2.49 9.80 1.53
C ARG A 354 1.65 8.53 1.42
N ARG A 355 0.47 8.65 0.82
CA ARG A 355 -0.40 7.50 0.53
C ARG A 355 0.06 6.78 -0.73
N TRP A 356 0.40 5.50 -0.56
CA TRP A 356 0.82 4.61 -1.62
C TRP A 356 -0.35 4.12 -2.46
N LEU A 357 -1.42 3.70 -1.80
CA LEU A 357 -2.64 3.24 -2.42
C LEU A 357 -3.80 4.19 -2.06
N THR A 358 -4.70 4.42 -3.00
CA THR A 358 -5.91 5.20 -2.76
C THR A 358 -7.06 4.58 -3.52
N ILE A 359 -8.12 4.24 -2.80
CA ILE A 359 -9.41 3.83 -3.36
C ILE A 359 -10.35 5.04 -3.25
N SER A 360 -11.01 5.41 -4.34
CA SER A 360 -11.96 6.53 -4.30
C SER A 360 -13.12 6.23 -3.36
N LYS A 361 -13.65 7.28 -2.72
CA LYS A 361 -14.80 7.16 -1.79
C LYS A 361 -15.98 6.42 -2.43
N VAL A 362 -16.28 6.72 -3.70
CA VAL A 362 -17.36 6.07 -4.44
C VAL A 362 -17.16 4.56 -4.54
N LEU A 363 -15.92 4.08 -4.79
CA LEU A 363 -15.62 2.65 -4.81
C LEU A 363 -15.71 2.01 -3.43
N ARG A 364 -15.26 2.71 -2.37
CA ARG A 364 -15.39 2.23 -0.99
C ARG A 364 -16.85 2.06 -0.60
N ASP A 365 -17.68 3.07 -0.88
CA ASP A 365 -19.12 3.07 -0.61
C ASP A 365 -19.83 1.97 -1.43
N PHE A 366 -19.47 1.83 -2.71
CA PHE A 366 -20.01 0.83 -3.61
C PHE A 366 -19.75 -0.60 -3.14
N ALA A 367 -18.52 -0.88 -2.67
CA ALA A 367 -18.15 -2.18 -2.11
C ALA A 367 -18.55 -2.34 -0.63
N LYS A 368 -19.17 -1.31 -0.02
CA LYS A 368 -19.54 -1.29 1.41
C LYS A 368 -18.37 -1.62 2.34
N LEU A 369 -17.17 -1.15 1.99
CA LEU A 369 -16.00 -1.34 2.82
C LEU A 369 -16.22 -0.73 4.20
N SER A 370 -15.56 -1.30 5.21
CA SER A 370 -15.51 -0.69 6.54
C SER A 370 -14.89 0.72 6.49
N GLU A 371 -15.03 1.45 7.59
CA GLU A 371 -14.37 2.73 7.79
C GLU A 371 -12.89 2.68 7.38
N GLU A 372 -12.46 3.70 6.63
CA GLU A 372 -11.10 3.78 6.11
C GLU A 372 -10.14 4.06 7.25
N LYS A 373 -9.43 3.02 7.68
CA LYS A 373 -8.31 3.17 8.62
C LYS A 373 -7.11 3.79 7.92
N SER A 374 -6.44 4.69 8.61
CA SER A 374 -5.14 5.21 8.24
C SER A 374 -4.06 4.13 8.29
N ASP A 375 -2.94 4.36 7.60
CA ASP A 375 -1.82 3.43 7.61
C ASP A 375 -1.21 3.26 9.01
N GLN A 376 -1.35 4.28 9.88
CA GLN A 376 -0.95 4.20 11.27
C GLN A 376 -1.88 3.26 12.05
N GLU A 377 -3.19 3.46 11.95
CA GLU A 377 -4.17 2.60 12.63
C GLU A 377 -4.02 1.14 12.19
N ILE A 378 -3.84 0.88 10.89
CA ILE A 378 -3.60 -0.47 10.37
C ILE A 378 -2.31 -1.06 10.95
N ALA A 379 -1.24 -0.27 11.05
CA ALA A 379 0.02 -0.77 11.60
C ALA A 379 -0.06 -1.05 13.11
N GLU A 380 -0.90 -0.33 13.84
CA GLU A 380 -1.18 -0.49 15.27
C GLU A 380 -2.20 -1.58 15.57
N GLU A 381 -2.89 -2.13 14.56
CA GLU A 381 -3.74 -3.30 14.74
C GLU A 381 -2.91 -4.46 15.31
N GLU A 382 -3.31 -4.88 16.50
CA GLU A 382 -2.68 -5.98 17.21
C GLU A 382 -3.22 -7.31 16.72
N THR A 383 -2.33 -8.29 16.62
CA THR A 383 -2.70 -9.66 16.28
C THR A 383 -3.53 -10.27 17.42
N THR A 384 -4.58 -10.97 17.04
CA THR A 384 -5.33 -11.84 17.95
C THR A 384 -4.64 -13.19 18.04
N GLY A 385 -4.76 -13.85 19.19
CA GLY A 385 -4.10 -15.12 19.45
C GLY A 385 -4.14 -15.49 20.91
N LEU A 386 -3.68 -16.72 21.21
CA LEU A 386 -3.44 -17.15 22.57
C LEU A 386 -2.23 -16.41 23.12
N GLU A 387 -2.36 -15.87 24.33
CA GLU A 387 -1.26 -15.22 25.03
C GLU A 387 -0.35 -16.30 25.59
N VAL A 388 0.94 -16.19 25.29
CA VAL A 388 1.95 -17.21 25.60
C VAL A 388 2.85 -16.72 26.73
N ALA A 389 3.38 -15.51 26.58
CA ALA A 389 4.35 -14.96 27.52
C ALA A 389 4.11 -13.47 27.73
N GLU A 390 4.31 -13.01 28.95
CA GLU A 390 4.36 -11.59 29.28
C GLU A 390 5.75 -11.18 29.75
N VAL A 391 6.21 -10.03 29.28
CA VAL A 391 7.46 -9.40 29.69
C VAL A 391 7.17 -7.95 30.03
N THR A 392 7.61 -7.49 31.20
CA THR A 392 7.39 -6.08 31.58
C THR A 392 8.07 -5.11 30.61
N ALA A 393 7.55 -3.88 30.49
CA ALA A 393 8.20 -2.84 29.69
C ALA A 393 9.66 -2.58 30.10
N ARG A 394 9.97 -2.75 31.40
CA ARG A 394 11.32 -2.65 31.94
C ARG A 394 12.24 -3.75 31.39
N GLU A 395 11.78 -5.00 31.39
CA GLU A 395 12.57 -6.14 30.90
C GLU A 395 12.73 -6.11 29.38
N TRP A 396 11.71 -5.67 28.65
CA TRP A 396 11.80 -5.40 27.21
C TRP A 396 12.94 -4.43 26.89
N LYS A 397 12.98 -3.31 27.63
CA LYS A 397 14.00 -2.26 27.44
C LYS A 397 15.39 -2.72 27.90
N LYS A 398 15.48 -3.29 29.10
CA LYS A 398 16.74 -3.68 29.74
C LYS A 398 17.49 -4.74 28.93
N ASN A 399 16.79 -5.75 28.43
CA ASN A 399 17.40 -6.85 27.68
C ASN A 399 17.47 -6.58 26.16
N ARG A 400 17.09 -5.37 25.74
CA ARG A 400 17.04 -4.93 24.35
C ARG A 400 16.29 -5.92 23.45
N LEU A 401 15.14 -6.41 23.91
CA LEU A 401 14.43 -7.52 23.25
C LEU A 401 13.96 -7.19 21.83
N TRP A 402 13.81 -5.90 21.51
CA TRP A 402 13.57 -5.44 20.13
C TRP A 402 14.69 -5.81 19.15
N LEU A 403 15.92 -6.08 19.62
CA LEU A 403 17.02 -6.58 18.77
C LEU A 403 16.95 -8.08 18.51
N LYS A 404 16.06 -8.77 19.23
CA LYS A 404 15.94 -10.23 19.22
C LYS A 404 14.52 -10.64 18.83
N SER A 405 13.66 -9.68 18.46
CA SER A 405 12.23 -9.90 18.28
C SER A 405 11.94 -10.88 17.14
N SER A 406 12.67 -10.81 16.01
CA SER A 406 12.41 -11.75 14.92
C SER A 406 12.89 -13.16 15.27
N ARG A 407 14.02 -13.29 15.99
CA ARG A 407 14.43 -14.58 16.57
C ARG A 407 13.39 -15.14 17.53
N LEU A 408 12.91 -14.34 18.48
CA LEU A 408 11.93 -14.77 19.48
C LEU A 408 10.60 -15.18 18.84
N LEU A 409 10.12 -14.41 17.85
CA LEU A 409 8.93 -14.77 17.08
C LEU A 409 9.14 -16.07 16.30
N ARG A 410 10.27 -16.24 15.62
CA ARG A 410 10.58 -17.46 14.86
C ARG A 410 10.63 -18.69 15.77
N VAL A 411 11.28 -18.59 16.92
CA VAL A 411 11.34 -19.69 17.89
C VAL A 411 9.93 -20.04 18.37
N LEU A 412 9.10 -19.05 18.67
CA LEU A 412 7.71 -19.28 19.05
C LEU A 412 6.90 -19.95 17.92
N GLU A 413 7.07 -19.52 16.67
CA GLU A 413 6.37 -20.08 15.51
C GLU A 413 6.80 -21.50 15.15
N GLU A 414 8.11 -21.77 15.13
CA GLU A 414 8.68 -23.03 14.62
C GLU A 414 8.79 -24.10 15.71
N ASP A 415 9.24 -23.71 16.90
CA ASP A 415 9.62 -24.62 17.99
C ASP A 415 8.62 -24.58 19.17
N GLY A 416 7.88 -23.49 19.31
CA GLY A 416 6.81 -23.31 20.30
C GLY A 416 7.27 -22.62 21.58
N ALA A 417 6.31 -22.46 22.50
CA ALA A 417 6.48 -21.69 23.73
C ALA A 417 7.62 -22.18 24.66
N GLU A 418 7.88 -23.48 24.75
CA GLU A 418 8.96 -23.98 25.62
C GLU A 418 10.33 -23.50 25.16
N SER A 419 10.59 -23.49 23.85
CA SER A 419 11.84 -22.99 23.29
C SER A 419 11.95 -21.46 23.42
N LEU A 420 10.83 -20.73 23.35
CA LEU A 420 10.80 -19.30 23.67
C LEU A 420 11.25 -19.05 25.13
N PHE A 421 10.78 -19.88 26.06
CA PHE A 421 11.15 -19.79 27.46
C PHE A 421 12.61 -20.17 27.73
N GLU A 422 13.16 -21.12 26.99
CA GLU A 422 14.59 -21.43 27.03
C GLU A 422 15.43 -20.23 26.60
N GLU A 423 15.04 -19.49 25.55
CA GLU A 423 15.71 -18.25 25.12
C GLU A 423 15.62 -17.17 26.21
N PHE A 424 14.45 -16.99 26.83
CA PHE A 424 14.31 -16.05 27.95
C PHE A 424 15.22 -16.41 29.14
N LYS A 425 15.26 -17.69 29.53
CA LYS A 425 16.17 -18.18 30.58
C LYS A 425 17.63 -17.96 30.21
N ALA A 426 18.03 -18.31 28.99
CA ALA A 426 19.39 -18.14 28.49
C ALA A 426 19.84 -16.68 28.51
N TRP A 427 18.91 -15.74 28.34
CA TRP A 427 19.19 -14.30 28.35
C TRP A 427 18.86 -13.60 29.68
N ASN A 428 18.52 -14.35 30.73
CA ASN A 428 18.11 -13.82 32.04
C ASN A 428 16.96 -12.79 31.96
N VAL A 429 16.02 -13.02 31.04
CA VAL A 429 14.81 -12.21 30.89
C VAL A 429 13.77 -12.71 31.88
N MET A 430 13.24 -11.79 32.71
CA MET A 430 12.10 -12.13 33.56
C MET A 430 10.82 -12.11 32.73
N TYR A 431 10.05 -13.20 32.77
CA TYR A 431 8.81 -13.38 32.03
C TYR A 431 7.76 -14.14 32.86
N SER A 432 6.51 -14.04 32.46
CA SER A 432 5.39 -14.84 32.98
C SER A 432 4.84 -15.75 31.88
N ASP A 433 4.66 -17.04 32.17
CA ASP A 433 3.91 -17.95 31.30
C ASP A 433 2.41 -17.75 31.55
N VAL A 434 1.70 -17.28 30.54
CA VAL A 434 0.27 -16.91 30.64
C VAL A 434 -0.65 -17.81 29.85
N ARG A 435 -0.13 -18.93 29.32
CA ARG A 435 -0.93 -19.93 28.60
C ARG A 435 -2.04 -20.54 29.45
N GLU A 436 -1.89 -20.51 30.78
CA GLU A 436 -2.79 -21.15 31.74
C GLU A 436 -3.82 -20.19 32.38
N ILE A 437 -3.77 -18.88 32.10
CA ILE A 437 -4.63 -17.88 32.75
C ILE A 437 -5.72 -17.37 31.78
N LYS A 438 -6.70 -18.23 31.47
CA LYS A 438 -8.03 -17.87 30.94
C LYS A 438 -8.93 -19.11 30.96
N GLU A 439 -9.29 -19.59 32.16
CA GLU A 439 -10.54 -20.35 32.26
C GLU A 439 -11.69 -19.41 31.86
N PRO A 440 -12.61 -19.84 30.96
CA PRO A 440 -13.81 -19.04 30.68
C PRO A 440 -14.62 -18.88 31.99
N PRO A 441 -15.36 -17.78 32.17
CA PRO A 441 -16.18 -17.60 33.36
C PRO A 441 -17.10 -18.81 33.50
N GLN A 442 -17.05 -19.46 34.67
CA GLN A 442 -17.90 -20.61 34.97
C GLN A 442 -19.39 -20.19 34.87
N PRO A 443 -20.26 -21.12 34.41
CA PRO A 443 -21.61 -20.82 33.96
C PRO A 443 -22.51 -20.13 35.00
#